data_AF-R6SRP1-F1
#
_entry.id   AF-R6SRP1-F1
#
_cell.length_a   1.000
_cell.length_b   1.000
_cell.length_c   1.000
_cell.angle_alpha   90.00
_cell.angle_beta   90.00
_cell.angle_gamma   90.00
#
_symmetry.space_group_name_H-M   'P 1'
#
loop_
_entity.id
_entity.type
_entity.pdbx_description
1 polymer ?
#
loop_
_entity_poly.entity_id
_entity_poly.type
_entity_poly.pdbx_seq_one_letter_code
_entity_poly.pdbx_strand_id
1 'polypeptide(L)'
;MFVYSMRASTLKFVGVVCVALAALIALIAFVPTYAVGKDAPAGIQEGEVRTEASGSSSGTVSRSYDKIRSAEDAAAFLSQFGWQVDAAGVQSVQVTVPARFDKIFAGYNQMQKEQGCDLSKYKNKQIMRYTFAVTNYPSYEETVYANVLVYRNRVIGGDICSADVSGFVHGFERPVQENN
;
A
#
# COMPACT_ATOMS: atom_id res chain seq x y z
N MET A 1 28.44 -12.22 39.54
CA MET A 1 27.32 -13.18 39.42
C MET A 1 26.03 -12.37 39.38
N PHE A 2 25.40 -12.21 38.21
CA PHE A 2 24.17 -11.42 38.07
C PHE A 2 22.97 -12.36 38.18
N VAL A 3 22.19 -12.23 39.25
CA VAL A 3 20.94 -12.97 39.41
C VAL A 3 19.82 -12.19 38.73
N TYR A 4 19.32 -12.72 37.63
CA TYR A 4 18.19 -12.17 36.89
C TYR A 4 16.89 -12.62 37.57
N SER A 5 16.28 -11.74 38.36
CA SER A 5 15.00 -12.01 39.00
C SER A 5 13.87 -11.72 38.02
N MET A 6 13.34 -12.76 37.36
CA MET A 6 12.18 -12.64 36.48
C MET A 6 10.91 -12.50 37.33
N ARG A 7 10.23 -11.36 37.17
CA ARG A 7 8.97 -11.05 37.85
C ARG A 7 7.87 -12.00 37.37
N ALA A 8 7.19 -12.69 38.29
CA ALA A 8 6.26 -13.79 38.06
C ALA A 8 5.03 -13.50 37.14
N SER A 9 4.87 -12.28 36.63
CA SER A 9 3.81 -11.91 35.69
C SER A 9 4.15 -12.22 34.22
N THR A 10 5.43 -12.38 33.85
CA THR A 10 5.82 -12.73 32.46
C THR A 10 5.62 -14.20 32.13
N LEU A 11 5.55 -15.08 33.15
CA LEU A 11 5.40 -16.52 32.95
C LEU A 11 4.04 -16.89 32.33
N LYS A 12 2.97 -16.17 32.71
CA LYS A 12 1.64 -16.35 32.12
C LYS A 12 1.60 -15.87 30.66
N PHE A 13 2.33 -14.80 30.34
CA PHE A 13 2.42 -14.26 28.98
C PHE A 13 3.20 -15.20 28.05
N VAL A 14 4.33 -15.73 28.50
CA VAL A 14 5.13 -16.69 27.72
C VAL A 14 4.36 -17.99 27.49
N GLY A 15 3.63 -18.48 28.50
CA GLY A 15 2.78 -19.68 28.34
C GLY A 15 1.72 -19.51 27.25
N VAL A 16 1.02 -18.37 27.21
CA VAL A 16 -0.01 -18.09 26.18
C VAL A 16 0.62 -17.97 24.79
N VAL A 17 1.79 -17.34 24.67
CA VAL A 17 2.52 -17.22 23.40
C VAL A 17 2.97 -18.59 22.88
N CYS A 18 3.48 -19.46 23.76
CA CYS A 18 3.87 -20.83 23.39
C CYS A 18 2.68 -21.68 22.92
N VAL A 19 1.53 -21.58 23.60
CA VAL A 19 0.31 -22.31 23.21
C VAL A 19 -0.22 -21.82 21.85
N ALA A 20 -0.21 -20.52 21.59
CA ALA A 20 -0.62 -19.96 20.31
C ALA A 20 0.29 -20.42 19.15
N LEU A 21 1.61 -20.47 19.38
CA LEU A 21 2.59 -20.98 18.40
C LEU A 21 2.39 -22.48 18.11
N ALA A 22 2.14 -23.29 19.14
CA ALA A 22 1.87 -24.72 18.96
C ALA A 22 0.56 -24.96 18.17
N ALA A 23 -0.48 -24.15 18.43
CA ALA A 23 -1.74 -24.23 17.69
C ALA A 23 -1.57 -23.87 16.20
N LEU A 24 -0.76 -22.85 15.88
CA LEU A 24 -0.46 -22.46 14.50
C LEU A 24 0.29 -23.57 13.74
N ILE A 25 1.28 -24.19 14.38
CA ILE A 25 2.07 -25.29 13.79
C ILE A 25 1.18 -26.52 13.54
N ALA A 26 0.30 -26.86 14.49
CA ALA A 26 -0.64 -27.96 14.32
C ALA A 26 -1.62 -27.73 13.15
N LEU A 27 -2.04 -26.48 12.94
CA LEU A 27 -2.93 -26.11 11.84
C LEU A 27 -2.25 -26.30 10.48
N ILE A 28 -0.96 -25.91 10.36
CA ILE A 28 -0.16 -26.15 9.15
C ILE A 28 0.03 -27.64 8.88
N ALA A 29 0.26 -28.45 9.93
CA ALA A 29 0.47 -29.89 9.79
C ALA A 29 -0.81 -30.66 9.37
N PHE A 30 -2.00 -30.09 9.61
CA PHE A 30 -3.28 -30.72 9.29
C PHE A 30 -3.96 -30.18 8.01
N VAL A 31 -3.31 -29.26 7.27
CA VAL A 31 -3.81 -28.89 5.94
C VAL A 31 -3.52 -30.06 4.98
N PRO A 32 -4.54 -30.68 4.37
CA PRO A 32 -4.30 -31.68 3.35
C PRO A 32 -3.62 -30.99 2.17
N THR A 33 -2.39 -31.41 1.88
CA THR A 33 -1.65 -30.94 0.71
C THR A 33 -2.41 -31.35 -0.54
N TYR A 34 -2.96 -30.37 -1.24
CA TYR A 34 -3.63 -30.58 -2.52
C TYR A 34 -2.57 -31.01 -3.53
N ALA A 35 -2.47 -32.31 -3.76
CA ALA A 35 -1.65 -32.88 -4.81
C ALA A 35 -2.23 -32.45 -6.15
N VAL A 36 -1.46 -31.68 -6.92
CA VAL A 36 -1.66 -31.51 -8.37
C VAL A 36 -1.40 -32.87 -9.00
N GLY A 37 -2.49 -33.63 -9.21
CA GLY A 37 -2.48 -34.92 -9.88
C GLY A 37 -2.32 -34.72 -11.38
N LYS A 38 -1.10 -34.96 -11.86
CA LYS A 38 -0.81 -35.36 -13.23
C LYS A 38 -0.98 -36.88 -13.25
N ASP A 39 -2.02 -37.37 -13.91
CA ASP A 39 -2.14 -38.68 -14.60
C ASP A 39 -3.63 -38.99 -14.87
N ALA A 40 -3.99 -39.04 -16.15
CA ALA A 40 -5.32 -39.41 -16.67
C ALA A 40 -5.51 -40.95 -16.67
N PRO A 41 -6.75 -41.50 -16.84
CA PRO A 41 -7.31 -41.61 -18.20
C PRO A 41 -8.87 -41.62 -18.36
N ALA A 42 -9.26 -41.29 -19.59
CA ALA A 42 -10.39 -41.80 -20.40
C ALA A 42 -11.86 -41.59 -19.99
N GLY A 43 -12.59 -40.80 -20.81
CA GLY A 43 -14.05 -40.90 -20.98
C GLY A 43 -14.79 -39.66 -21.52
N ILE A 44 -14.83 -39.48 -22.85
CA ILE A 44 -15.87 -38.85 -23.74
C ILE A 44 -16.43 -37.45 -23.35
N GLN A 45 -16.00 -36.33 -23.98
CA GLN A 45 -16.63 -35.55 -25.11
C GLN A 45 -18.14 -35.25 -24.90
N GLU A 46 -18.70 -34.03 -24.96
CA GLU A 46 -18.63 -32.94 -25.96
C GLU A 46 -19.15 -31.62 -25.33
N GLY A 47 -18.79 -30.45 -25.89
CA GLY A 47 -19.62 -29.23 -25.79
C GLY A 47 -18.99 -27.98 -25.16
N GLU A 48 -18.27 -27.22 -25.98
CA GLU A 48 -18.32 -25.75 -26.12
C GLU A 48 -18.58 -24.83 -24.90
N VAL A 49 -17.58 -24.04 -24.51
CA VAL A 49 -17.50 -22.56 -24.58
C VAL A 49 -16.29 -22.14 -23.72
N ARG A 50 -15.28 -21.54 -24.35
CA ARG A 50 -14.22 -20.82 -23.62
C ARG A 50 -14.76 -19.45 -23.23
N THR A 51 -15.23 -19.32 -22.00
CA THR A 51 -15.34 -18.01 -21.34
C THR A 51 -14.12 -17.86 -20.46
N GLU A 52 -13.08 -17.23 -21.01
CA GLU A 52 -11.93 -16.77 -20.25
C GLU A 52 -12.42 -15.62 -19.36
N ALA A 53 -12.91 -15.98 -18.17
CA ALA A 53 -13.06 -15.03 -17.09
C ALA A 53 -11.64 -14.57 -16.73
N SER A 54 -11.27 -13.41 -17.28
CA SER A 54 -10.12 -12.61 -16.88
C SER A 54 -10.29 -12.24 -15.40
N GLY A 55 -9.94 -13.19 -14.54
CA GLY A 55 -9.76 -12.99 -13.12
C GLY A 55 -8.53 -12.13 -12.95
N SER A 56 -8.77 -10.82 -12.82
CA SER A 56 -7.83 -9.83 -12.33
C SER A 56 -6.92 -10.46 -11.28
N SER A 57 -5.67 -10.70 -11.65
CA SER A 57 -4.62 -11.19 -10.78
C SER A 57 -4.24 -10.09 -9.81
N SER A 58 -5.10 -9.82 -8.83
CA SER A 58 -4.74 -9.12 -7.61
C SER A 58 -3.84 -10.06 -6.79
N GLY A 59 -2.61 -10.24 -7.26
CA GLY A 59 -1.54 -10.67 -6.39
C GLY A 59 -1.49 -9.66 -5.25
N THR A 60 -1.68 -10.11 -4.01
CA THR A 60 -1.51 -9.27 -2.82
C THR A 60 -0.05 -8.85 -2.74
N VAL A 61 0.32 -7.79 -3.47
CA VAL A 61 1.64 -7.17 -3.35
C VAL A 61 1.62 -6.43 -2.00
N SER A 62 2.32 -6.98 -1.00
CA SER A 62 2.45 -6.34 0.30
C SER A 62 3.26 -5.04 0.17
N ARG A 63 2.59 -3.90 0.04
CA ARG A 63 3.24 -2.57 -0.01
C ARG A 63 3.51 -2.05 1.41
N SER A 64 4.71 -1.52 1.63
CA SER A 64 5.14 -0.96 2.93
C SER A 64 4.88 0.53 2.96
N TYR A 65 4.06 0.98 3.91
CA TYR A 65 3.77 2.39 4.17
C TYR A 65 4.62 2.97 5.32
N ASP A 66 5.43 2.14 5.98
CA ASP A 66 6.22 2.51 7.15
C ASP A 66 7.70 2.74 6.78
N LYS A 67 8.45 3.31 7.73
CA LYS A 67 9.88 3.60 7.67
C LYS A 67 10.29 4.67 6.65
N ILE A 68 9.42 5.63 6.35
CA ILE A 68 9.72 6.74 5.45
C ILE A 68 10.36 7.89 6.23
N ARG A 69 11.69 7.99 6.21
CA ARG A 69 12.45 8.98 7.02
C ARG A 69 12.99 10.12 6.19
N SER A 70 13.15 9.92 4.89
CA SER A 70 13.70 10.93 3.98
C SER A 70 12.94 11.01 2.65
N ALA A 71 13.37 11.92 1.77
CA ALA A 71 12.86 12.03 0.42
C ALA A 71 13.19 10.78 -0.41
N GLU A 72 14.36 10.18 -0.21
CA GLU A 72 14.79 8.97 -0.91
C GLU A 72 13.89 7.78 -0.54
N ASP A 73 13.51 7.65 0.74
CA ASP A 73 12.55 6.63 1.18
C ASP A 73 11.17 6.86 0.54
N ALA A 74 10.74 8.11 0.39
CA ALA A 74 9.47 8.46 -0.24
C ALA A 74 9.48 8.17 -1.75
N ALA A 75 10.59 8.40 -2.45
CA ALA A 75 10.77 7.98 -3.83
C ALA A 75 10.75 6.44 -3.95
N ALA A 76 11.43 5.73 -3.05
CA ALA A 76 11.38 4.26 -3.01
C ALA A 76 9.98 3.72 -2.72
N PHE A 77 9.18 4.42 -1.91
CA PHE A 77 7.77 4.11 -1.69
C PHE A 77 6.96 4.20 -3.00
N LEU A 78 7.15 5.27 -3.78
CA LEU A 78 6.46 5.44 -5.07
C LEU A 78 6.82 4.35 -6.08
N SER A 79 8.07 3.87 -6.07
CA SER A 79 8.51 2.75 -6.92
C SER A 79 7.74 1.44 -6.65
N GLN A 80 7.15 1.25 -5.45
CA GLN A 80 6.30 0.08 -5.15
C GLN A 80 5.01 0.07 -5.98
N PHE A 81 4.61 1.22 -6.52
CA PHE A 81 3.49 1.39 -7.44
C PHE A 81 3.94 1.47 -8.90
N GLY A 82 5.24 1.34 -9.17
CA GLY A 82 5.81 1.42 -10.51
C GLY A 82 6.02 2.86 -11.02
N TRP A 83 5.99 3.87 -10.15
CA TRP A 83 6.32 5.24 -10.52
C TRP A 83 7.82 5.47 -10.56
N GLN A 84 8.28 6.22 -11.56
CA GLN A 84 9.63 6.76 -11.64
C GLN A 84 9.54 8.26 -11.44
N VAL A 85 10.43 8.78 -10.58
CA VAL A 85 10.40 10.18 -10.18
C VAL A 85 11.78 10.80 -10.26
N ASP A 86 11.82 12.11 -10.51
CA ASP A 86 13.03 12.91 -10.38
C ASP A 86 13.28 13.24 -8.90
N ALA A 87 14.23 12.54 -8.29
CA ALA A 87 14.63 12.77 -6.91
C ALA A 87 15.48 14.04 -6.73
N ALA A 88 16.12 14.56 -7.78
CA ALA A 88 16.94 15.76 -7.68
C ALA A 88 16.09 17.03 -7.52
N GLY A 89 14.91 17.05 -8.11
CA GLY A 89 13.93 18.14 -8.03
C GLY A 89 12.95 18.05 -6.85
N VAL A 90 13.20 17.20 -5.85
CA VAL A 90 12.24 16.99 -4.75
C VAL A 90 11.98 18.26 -3.94
N GLN A 91 10.71 18.55 -3.70
CA GLN A 91 10.29 19.57 -2.74
C GLN A 91 9.85 18.92 -1.44
N SER A 92 10.42 19.37 -0.31
CA SER A 92 10.07 18.90 1.03
C SER A 92 9.47 20.04 1.84
N VAL A 93 8.18 19.98 2.15
CA VAL A 93 7.47 21.06 2.85
C VAL A 93 6.72 20.50 4.05
N GLN A 94 6.89 21.14 5.21
CA GLN A 94 6.04 20.86 6.36
C GLN A 94 4.70 21.57 6.19
N VAL A 95 3.62 20.79 6.21
CA VAL A 95 2.25 21.29 6.10
C VAL A 95 1.43 20.83 7.30
N THR A 96 0.39 21.60 7.66
CA THR A 96 -0.50 21.23 8.76
C THR A 96 -1.81 20.71 8.19
N VAL A 97 -2.23 19.53 8.63
CA VAL A 97 -3.54 18.99 8.26
C VAL A 97 -4.63 19.86 8.92
N PRO A 98 -5.60 20.39 8.15
CA PRO A 98 -6.63 21.29 8.69
C PRO A 98 -7.40 20.71 9.87
N ALA A 99 -7.78 21.56 10.82
CA ALA A 99 -8.62 21.17 11.96
C ALA A 99 -10.01 20.66 11.52
N ARG A 100 -10.53 21.25 10.44
CA ARG A 100 -11.85 20.97 9.86
C ARG A 100 -11.67 20.77 8.37
N PHE A 101 -12.39 19.80 7.83
CA PHE A 101 -12.37 19.52 6.39
C PHE A 101 -13.59 20.20 5.78
N ASP A 102 -13.34 21.16 4.89
CA ASP A 102 -14.37 21.68 4.02
C ASP A 102 -14.74 20.64 2.95
N LYS A 103 -15.63 21.00 2.03
CA LYS A 103 -16.08 20.09 0.98
C LYS A 103 -14.94 19.59 0.08
N ILE A 104 -13.94 20.44 -0.19
CA ILE A 104 -12.82 20.13 -1.07
C ILE A 104 -11.87 19.16 -0.37
N PHE A 105 -11.45 19.48 0.85
CA PHE A 105 -10.56 18.61 1.63
C PHE A 105 -11.25 17.31 2.03
N ALA A 106 -12.57 17.31 2.23
CA ALA A 106 -13.34 16.09 2.45
C ALA A 106 -13.30 15.16 1.23
N GLY A 107 -13.46 15.70 0.02
CA GLY A 107 -13.29 14.94 -1.23
C GLY A 107 -11.87 14.39 -1.39
N TYR A 108 -10.85 15.21 -1.12
CA TYR A 108 -9.47 14.76 -1.12
C TYR A 108 -9.25 13.62 -0.11
N ASN A 109 -9.70 13.76 1.14
CA ASN A 109 -9.57 12.71 2.15
C ASN A 109 -10.35 11.43 1.81
N GLN A 110 -11.43 11.52 1.03
CA GLN A 110 -12.18 10.35 0.58
C GLN A 110 -11.33 9.51 -0.38
N MET A 111 -10.69 10.13 -1.37
CA MET A 111 -9.72 9.47 -2.25
C MET A 111 -8.55 8.87 -1.46
N GLN A 112 -8.07 9.57 -0.42
CA GLN A 112 -7.05 9.01 0.48
C GLN A 112 -7.54 7.73 1.17
N LYS A 113 -8.80 7.67 1.61
CA LYS A 113 -9.36 6.48 2.28
C LYS A 113 -9.44 5.27 1.36
N GLU A 114 -9.71 5.48 0.09
CA GLU A 114 -9.77 4.42 -0.92
C GLU A 114 -8.42 3.72 -1.10
N GLN A 115 -7.31 4.45 -0.92
CA GLN A 115 -5.96 3.86 -0.86
C GLN A 115 -5.52 3.42 0.55
N GLY A 116 -6.45 3.32 1.51
CA GLY A 116 -6.18 2.88 2.88
C GLY A 116 -5.56 3.94 3.80
N CYS A 117 -5.55 5.20 3.38
CA CYS A 117 -5.01 6.34 4.11
C CYS A 117 -6.13 7.22 4.69
N ASP A 118 -6.04 7.70 5.94
CA ASP A 118 -7.12 8.53 6.51
C ASP A 118 -6.56 9.77 7.22
N LEU A 119 -6.56 10.90 6.53
CA LEU A 119 -6.06 12.18 7.02
C LEU A 119 -6.90 12.73 8.17
N SER A 120 -8.15 12.26 8.34
CA SER A 120 -9.00 12.73 9.43
C SER A 120 -8.44 12.35 10.82
N LYS A 121 -7.59 11.32 10.89
CA LYS A 121 -6.87 10.88 12.11
C LYS A 121 -5.71 11.80 12.47
N TYR A 122 -5.29 12.67 11.55
CA TYR A 122 -4.11 13.52 11.67
C TYR A 122 -4.45 15.02 11.67
N LYS A 123 -5.70 15.40 11.95
CA LYS A 123 -6.12 16.81 12.08
C LYS A 123 -5.27 17.57 13.09
N ASN A 124 -4.91 18.82 12.74
CA ASN A 124 -3.99 19.67 13.50
C ASN A 124 -2.59 19.08 13.72
N LYS A 125 -2.21 18.05 12.96
CA LYS A 125 -0.84 17.54 12.98
C LYS A 125 -0.04 18.19 11.86
N GLN A 126 1.19 18.53 12.19
CA GLN A 126 2.20 18.90 11.21
C GLN A 126 2.78 17.62 10.61
N ILE A 127 2.81 17.58 9.28
CA ILE A 127 3.22 16.43 8.47
C ILE A 127 4.26 16.92 7.45
N MET A 128 5.05 16.00 6.91
CA MET A 128 5.96 16.30 5.80
C MET A 128 5.28 15.94 4.48
N ARG A 129 5.28 16.85 3.51
CA ARG A 129 4.91 16.56 2.12
C ARG A 129 6.17 16.53 1.28
N TYR A 130 6.40 15.41 0.62
CA TYR A 130 7.39 15.29 -0.45
C TYR A 130 6.66 15.39 -1.80
N THR A 131 7.15 16.24 -2.68
CA THR A 131 6.62 16.41 -4.04
C THR A 131 7.73 16.12 -5.04
N PHE A 132 7.48 15.21 -5.97
CA PHE A 132 8.42 14.83 -7.02
C PHE A 132 7.80 15.01 -8.40
N ALA A 133 8.61 15.31 -9.41
CA ALA A 133 8.17 15.20 -10.80
C ALA A 133 8.17 13.74 -11.24
N VAL A 134 7.08 13.28 -11.87
CA VAL A 134 6.92 11.91 -12.39
C VAL A 134 7.41 11.87 -13.83
N THR A 135 8.26 10.89 -14.16
CA THR A 135 8.90 10.79 -15.48
C THR A 135 8.31 9.69 -16.37
N ASN A 136 7.43 8.83 -15.84
CA ASN A 136 6.88 7.68 -16.54
C ASN A 136 5.34 7.62 -16.52
N TYR A 137 4.68 8.78 -16.44
CA TYR A 137 3.22 8.85 -16.52
C TYR A 137 2.75 8.50 -17.95
N PRO A 138 1.79 7.59 -18.13
CA PRO A 138 1.36 7.16 -19.46
C PRO A 138 0.61 8.27 -20.21
N SER A 139 1.00 8.52 -21.46
CA SER A 139 0.24 9.31 -22.44
C SER A 139 -0.20 10.71 -21.95
N TYR A 140 0.65 11.37 -21.16
CA TYR A 140 0.42 12.74 -20.70
C TYR A 140 1.66 13.57 -20.98
N GLU A 141 1.51 14.62 -21.80
CA GLU A 141 2.65 15.44 -22.26
C GLU A 141 3.06 16.51 -21.25
N GLU A 142 2.17 16.86 -20.31
CA GLU A 142 2.42 17.91 -19.33
C GLU A 142 3.06 17.37 -18.04
N THR A 143 3.51 18.28 -17.17
CA THR A 143 4.23 17.89 -15.96
C THR A 143 3.28 17.24 -14.96
N VAL A 144 3.62 16.02 -14.53
CA VAL A 144 2.91 15.28 -13.49
C VAL A 144 3.74 15.29 -12.22
N TYR A 145 3.08 15.47 -11.09
CA TYR A 145 3.68 15.44 -9.76
C TYR A 145 3.16 14.27 -8.95
N ALA A 146 4.04 13.72 -8.11
CA ALA A 146 3.70 12.76 -7.08
C ALA A 146 3.91 13.39 -5.70
N ASN A 147 2.84 13.47 -4.92
CA ASN A 147 2.83 13.96 -3.56
C ASN A 147 2.78 12.79 -2.58
N VAL A 148 3.68 12.77 -1.60
CA VAL A 148 3.70 11.78 -0.51
C VAL A 148 3.61 12.50 0.83
N LEU A 149 2.57 12.21 1.59
CA LEU A 149 2.29 12.79 2.91
C LEU A 149 2.78 11.83 3.99
N VAL A 150 3.74 12.28 4.80
CA VAL A 150 4.41 11.46 5.82
C VAL A 150 4.21 12.06 7.20
N TYR A 151 3.79 11.22 8.14
CA TYR A 151 3.73 11.56 9.56
C TYR A 151 4.37 10.46 10.41
N ARG A 152 5.33 10.83 11.27
CA ARG A 152 6.06 9.89 12.15
C ARG A 152 6.59 8.65 11.41
N ASN A 153 7.25 8.90 10.28
CA ASN A 153 7.86 7.90 9.42
C ASN A 153 6.89 6.91 8.75
N ARG A 154 5.63 7.28 8.63
CA ARG A 154 4.62 6.51 7.92
C ARG A 154 3.92 7.38 6.89
N VAL A 155 3.68 6.83 5.71
CA VAL A 155 2.82 7.45 4.69
C VAL A 155 1.38 7.43 5.21
N ILE A 156 0.78 8.60 5.28
CA ILE A 156 -0.58 8.81 5.74
C ILE A 156 -1.51 9.29 4.63
N GLY A 157 -0.98 9.46 3.41
CA GLY A 157 -1.70 9.85 2.21
C GLY A 157 -0.75 10.34 1.12
N GLY A 158 -1.32 10.78 0.02
CA GLY A 158 -0.62 11.32 -1.14
C GLY A 158 -1.38 11.02 -2.43
N ASP A 159 -0.90 11.60 -3.52
CA ASP A 159 -1.62 11.66 -4.78
C ASP A 159 -0.66 11.83 -5.95
N ILE A 160 -1.14 11.50 -7.14
CA ILE A 160 -0.52 11.82 -8.42
C ILE A 160 -1.42 12.85 -9.10
N CYS A 161 -0.88 14.00 -9.47
CA CYS A 161 -1.63 15.09 -10.06
C CYS A 161 -0.90 15.74 -11.21
N SER A 162 -1.61 16.29 -12.20
CA SER A 162 -0.96 17.15 -13.19
C SER A 162 -0.75 18.57 -12.67
N ALA A 163 0.10 19.33 -13.35
CA ALA A 163 0.32 20.75 -13.09
C ALA A 163 -0.88 21.63 -13.50
N ASP A 164 -1.84 21.08 -14.26
CA ASP A 164 -2.87 21.85 -14.95
C ASP A 164 -4.14 22.04 -14.12
N VAL A 165 -4.78 23.20 -14.32
CA VAL A 165 -6.02 23.54 -13.60
C VAL A 165 -7.18 22.63 -14.01
N SER A 166 -7.22 22.20 -15.27
CA SER A 166 -8.15 21.19 -15.78
C SER A 166 -7.59 19.76 -15.71
N GLY A 167 -6.55 19.58 -14.90
CA GLY A 167 -5.82 18.35 -14.73
C GLY A 167 -6.57 17.25 -14.01
N PHE A 168 -5.83 16.20 -13.67
CA PHE A 168 -6.32 15.09 -12.88
C PHE A 168 -5.64 15.04 -11.51
N VAL A 169 -6.30 14.37 -10.57
CA VAL A 169 -5.71 13.94 -9.29
C VAL A 169 -6.23 12.54 -9.00
N HIS A 170 -5.32 11.60 -8.72
CA HIS A 170 -5.68 10.25 -8.30
C HIS A 170 -4.72 9.73 -7.24
N GLY A 171 -5.05 8.57 -6.65
CA GLY A 171 -4.19 7.93 -5.64
C GLY A 171 -2.92 7.32 -6.24
N PHE A 172 -2.15 6.58 -5.42
CA PHE A 172 -0.87 6.02 -5.86
C PHE A 172 -0.97 4.91 -6.91
N GLU A 173 -2.11 4.26 -7.09
CA GLU A 173 -2.25 3.21 -8.09
C GLU A 173 -2.10 3.80 -9.50
N ARG A 174 -1.43 3.06 -10.39
CA ARG A 174 -1.32 3.48 -11.78
C ARG A 174 -2.70 3.41 -12.44
N PRO A 175 -3.07 4.39 -13.27
CA PRO A 175 -4.26 4.26 -14.09
C PRO A 175 -4.09 3.06 -15.01
N VAL A 176 -5.10 2.19 -15.03
CA VAL A 176 -5.15 1.09 -16.01
C VAL A 176 -5.32 1.76 -17.37
N GLN A 177 -4.40 1.51 -18.31
CA GLN A 177 -4.63 1.91 -19.69
C GLN A 177 -5.78 1.05 -20.22
N GLU A 178 -6.98 1.63 -20.36
CA GLU A 178 -8.05 1.00 -21.12
C GLU A 178 -7.61 1.00 -22.60
N ASN A 179 -7.04 -0.12 -23.04
CA ASN A 179 -6.86 -0.38 -24.46
C ASN A 179 -8.24 -0.63 -25.06
N ASN A 180 -8.75 0.34 -25.83
CA ASN A 180 -9.92 0.17 -26.70
C ASN A 180 -9.46 -0.14 -28.12
#